data_AF-X1E8F3-F1
#
_entry.id   AF-X1E8F3-F1
#
_cell.length_a   1.000
_cell.length_b   1.000
_cell.length_c   1.000
_cell.angle_alpha   90.00
_cell.angle_beta   90.00
_cell.angle_gamma   90.00
#
_symmetry.space_group_name_H-M   'P 1'
#
loop_
_entity.id
_entity.type
_entity.pdbx_description
1 polymer ?
#
loop_
_entity_poly.entity_id
_entity_poly.type
_entity_poly.pdbx_seq_one_letter_code
_entity_poly.pdbx_strand_id
1 'polypeptide(L)'
;YYPKPGWAEQDAEDWWNSVIKTTQTIIQGYNLDPNEVAALSFDCQGNCTVPIDREGNPLMRAINWLDTRASIITHKFTKGIIKISGYGLRTLL
;
A
#
# COMPACT_ATOMS: atom_id res chain seq x y z
N TYR A 1 5.78 8.20 -6.68
CA TYR A 1 5.35 9.49 -7.24
C TYR A 1 5.04 10.47 -6.11
N TYR A 2 5.51 11.71 -6.21
CA TYR A 2 5.32 12.76 -5.19
C TYR A 2 4.78 14.04 -5.83
N PRO A 3 3.50 14.06 -6.26
CA PRO A 3 2.97 15.15 -7.10
C PRO A 3 2.77 16.47 -6.35
N LYS A 4 2.63 16.42 -5.01
CA LYS A 4 2.39 17.58 -4.13
C LYS A 4 3.03 17.33 -2.76
N PRO A 5 3.31 18.38 -1.96
CA PRO A 5 3.74 18.21 -0.58
C PRO A 5 2.79 17.31 0.21
N GLY A 6 3.35 16.34 0.92
CA GLY A 6 2.62 15.35 1.70
C GLY A 6 1.97 14.22 0.90
N TRP A 7 2.07 14.20 -0.43
CA TRP A 7 1.54 13.12 -1.26
C TRP A 7 2.63 12.11 -1.57
N ALA A 8 2.37 10.83 -1.31
CA ALA A 8 3.22 9.70 -1.64
C ALA A 8 2.37 8.63 -2.33
N GLU A 9 2.58 8.45 -3.63
CA GLU A 9 1.78 7.57 -4.48
C GLU A 9 2.65 6.55 -5.21
N GLN A 10 2.08 5.40 -5.55
CA GLN A 10 2.72 4.39 -6.39
C GLN A 10 1.74 3.90 -7.45
N ASP A 11 2.24 3.52 -8.61
CA ASP A 11 1.42 2.80 -9.58
C ASP A 11 1.31 1.34 -9.13
N ALA A 12 0.09 0.79 -9.06
CA ALA A 12 -0.11 -0.61 -8.69
C ALA A 12 0.40 -1.56 -9.78
N GLU A 13 0.36 -1.11 -11.04
CA GLU A 13 0.85 -1.89 -12.17
C GLU A 13 2.38 -2.02 -12.14
N ASP A 14 3.09 -1.01 -11.62
CA ASP A 14 4.54 -1.10 -11.38
C ASP A 14 4.87 -2.24 -10.39
N TRP A 15 4.03 -2.46 -9.37
CA TRP A 15 4.22 -3.56 -8.42
C TRP A 15 4.03 -4.91 -9.08
N TRP A 16 2.95 -5.07 -9.84
CA TRP A 16 2.63 -6.31 -10.54
C TRP A 16 3.73 -6.69 -11.54
N ASN A 17 4.15 -5.73 -12.36
CA ASN A 17 5.24 -5.94 -13.31
C ASN A 17 6.56 -6.28 -12.61
N SER A 18 6.83 -5.68 -11.45
CA SER A 18 8.02 -6.00 -10.66
C SER A 18 7.99 -7.43 -10.11
N VAL A 19 6.83 -7.93 -9.68
CA VAL A 19 6.67 -9.33 -9.25
C VAL A 19 6.92 -10.26 -10.44
N ILE A 20 6.25 -10.05 -11.57
CA ILE A 20 6.42 -10.88 -12.78
C ILE A 20 7.90 -10.93 -13.18
N LYS A 21 8.52 -9.76 -13.31
CA LYS A 21 9.90 -9.64 -13.79
C LYS A 21 10.88 -10.33 -12.84
N THR A 22 10.72 -10.13 -11.53
CA THR A 22 11.60 -10.74 -10.52
C THR A 22 11.45 -12.25 -10.51
N THR A 23 10.21 -12.77 -10.55
CA THR A 23 9.93 -14.20 -10.60
C THR A 23 10.52 -14.85 -11.85
N GLN A 24 10.34 -14.25 -13.03
CA GLN A 24 10.94 -14.73 -14.27
C GLN A 24 12.47 -14.74 -14.21
N THR A 25 13.06 -13.67 -13.66
CA THR A 25 14.51 -13.55 -13.50
C THR A 25 15.08 -14.68 -12.63
N ILE A 26 14.39 -15.03 -11.53
CA ILE A 26 14.81 -16.12 -10.63
C ILE A 26 14.70 -17.48 -11.34
N ILE A 27 13.55 -17.76 -11.95
CA ILE A 27 13.31 -19.03 -12.65
C ILE A 27 14.36 -19.26 -13.75
N GLN A 28 14.59 -18.25 -14.59
CA GLN A 28 15.54 -18.34 -15.69
C GLN A 28 16.99 -18.37 -15.21
N GLY A 29 17.33 -17.51 -14.24
CA GLY A 29 18.70 -17.38 -13.72
C GLY A 29 19.21 -18.65 -13.02
N TYR A 30 18.31 -19.43 -12.43
CA TYR A 30 18.64 -20.69 -11.76
C TYR A 30 18.15 -21.94 -12.51
N ASN A 31 17.57 -21.78 -13.71
CA ASN A 31 16.98 -22.87 -14.51
C ASN A 31 16.03 -23.78 -13.69
N LEU A 32 15.17 -23.15 -12.89
CA LEU A 32 14.18 -23.86 -12.07
C LEU A 32 13.00 -24.32 -12.94
N ASP A 33 12.45 -25.50 -12.66
CA ASP A 33 11.15 -25.90 -13.20
C ASP A 33 10.04 -25.27 -12.33
N PRO A 34 9.17 -24.39 -12.88
CA PRO A 34 8.07 -23.80 -12.12
C PRO A 34 7.14 -24.84 -11.48
N ASN A 35 7.06 -26.05 -12.02
CA ASN A 35 6.24 -27.14 -11.47
C ASN A 35 6.78 -27.68 -10.13
N GLU A 36 8.04 -27.38 -9.75
CA GLU A 36 8.63 -27.77 -8.48
C GLU A 36 8.28 -26.80 -7.33
N VAL A 37 7.65 -25.66 -7.63
CA VAL A 37 7.26 -24.67 -6.61
C VAL A 37 6.04 -25.17 -5.84
N ALA A 38 6.27 -25.69 -4.63
CA ALA A 38 5.21 -26.24 -3.78
C ALA A 38 4.29 -25.18 -3.14
N ALA A 39 4.78 -23.95 -2.93
CA ALA A 39 4.02 -22.90 -2.27
C ALA A 39 4.47 -21.49 -2.69
N LEU A 40 3.55 -20.54 -2.58
CA LEU A 40 3.80 -19.11 -2.73
C LEU A 40 3.33 -18.38 -1.47
N SER A 41 4.17 -17.47 -0.97
CA SER A 41 3.84 -16.58 0.13
C SER A 41 4.02 -15.14 -0.32
N PHE A 42 3.17 -14.26 0.19
CA PHE A 42 3.24 -12.83 -0.09
C PHE A 42 3.53 -12.07 1.20
N ASP A 43 4.46 -11.14 1.10
CA ASP A 43 4.63 -10.08 2.08
C ASP A 43 4.38 -8.74 1.39
N CYS A 44 3.81 -7.78 2.12
CA CYS A 44 3.42 -6.51 1.55
C CYS A 44 3.61 -5.37 2.55
N GLN A 45 3.81 -4.17 2.02
CA GLN A 45 3.75 -2.96 2.82
C GLN A 45 2.35 -2.78 3.43
N GLY A 46 2.28 -2.48 4.74
CA GLY A 46 1.03 -2.16 5.42
C GLY A 46 0.51 -0.76 5.10
N ASN A 47 -0.75 -0.49 5.45
CA ASN A 47 -1.40 0.84 5.39
C ASN A 47 -1.39 1.55 4.02
N CYS A 48 -1.23 0.81 2.92
CA CYS A 48 -1.43 1.33 1.57
C CYS A 48 -2.89 1.13 1.13
N THR A 49 -3.42 2.06 0.33
CA THR A 49 -4.77 1.96 -0.23
C THR A 49 -4.71 1.94 -1.75
N VAL A 50 -5.29 0.91 -2.37
CA VAL A 50 -5.46 0.80 -3.82
C VAL A 50 -6.96 0.82 -4.12
N PRO A 51 -7.54 1.97 -4.51
CA PRO A 51 -8.93 2.02 -4.92
C PRO A 51 -9.11 1.30 -6.26
N ILE A 52 -10.07 0.37 -6.34
CA ILE A 52 -10.35 -0.44 -7.54
C ILE A 52 -11.83 -0.37 -7.93
N ASP A 53 -12.12 -0.62 -9.21
CA ASP A 53 -13.48 -0.88 -9.70
C ASP A 53 -13.91 -2.34 -9.43
N ARG A 54 -15.04 -2.77 -9.99
CA ARG A 54 -15.58 -4.12 -9.79
C ARG A 54 -14.77 -5.18 -10.55
N GLU A 55 -14.10 -4.76 -11.60
CA GLU A 55 -13.29 -5.57 -12.50
C GLU A 55 -11.84 -5.70 -11.98
N GLY A 56 -11.49 -4.96 -10.93
CA GLY A 56 -10.17 -4.98 -10.29
C GLY A 56 -9.19 -3.97 -10.87
N ASN A 57 -9.63 -3.06 -11.74
CA ASN A 57 -8.75 -2.04 -12.30
C ASN A 57 -8.51 -0.93 -11.27
N PRO A 58 -7.26 -0.46 -11.11
CA PRO A 58 -6.96 0.69 -10.27
C PRO A 58 -7.68 1.96 -10.78
N LEU A 59 -8.47 2.60 -9.91
CA LEU A 59 -9.17 3.86 -10.21
C LEU A 59 -8.23 5.07 -10.14
N MET A 60 -7.13 4.92 -9.41
CA MET A 60 -6.08 5.92 -9.23
C MET A 60 -4.81 5.22 -8.76
N ARG A 61 -3.70 5.96 -8.70
CA ARG A 61 -2.46 5.49 -8.07
C ARG A 61 -2.71 5.13 -6.61
N ALA A 62 -2.01 4.11 -6.14
CA ALA A 62 -2.05 3.68 -4.75
C ALA A 62 -1.55 4.79 -3.82
N ILE A 63 -2.27 5.01 -2.73
CA ILE A 63 -1.85 5.91 -1.65
C ILE A 63 -0.91 5.12 -0.75
N ASN A 64 0.35 5.54 -0.68
CA ASN A 64 1.38 4.88 0.12
C ASN A 64 1.21 5.22 1.62
N TRP A 65 1.69 4.36 2.51
CA TRP A 65 1.67 4.59 3.97
C TRP A 65 2.44 5.84 4.43
N LEU A 66 3.38 6.34 3.62
CA LEU A 66 4.09 7.60 3.85
C LEU A 66 3.24 8.85 3.51
N ASP A 67 2.05 8.67 2.94
CA ASP A 67 1.19 9.77 2.52
C ASP A 67 0.57 10.49 3.73
N THR A 68 0.64 11.82 3.71
CA THR A 68 0.13 12.70 4.76
C THR A 68 -0.94 13.68 4.25
N ARG A 69 -1.50 13.46 3.04
CA ARG A 69 -2.53 14.33 2.46
C ARG A 69 -3.79 14.41 3.33
N ALA A 70 -4.06 13.37 4.11
CA ALA A 70 -5.18 13.29 5.04
C ALA A 70 -4.87 13.84 6.43
N SER A 71 -3.69 14.42 6.67
CA SER A 71 -3.25 14.90 7.99
C SER A 71 -4.25 15.82 8.69
N ILE A 72 -4.90 16.74 7.96
CA ILE A 72 -5.94 17.62 8.50
C ILE A 72 -7.16 16.82 8.99
N ILE A 73 -7.56 15.78 8.25
CA ILE A 73 -8.66 14.90 8.63
C ILE A 73 -8.25 14.09 9.87
N THR A 74 -7.08 13.45 9.84
CA THR A 74 -6.53 12.68 10.97
C THR A 74 -6.42 13.54 12.24
N HIS A 75 -6.04 14.82 12.10
CA HIS A 75 -5.94 15.75 13.23
C HIS A 75 -7.30 16.00 13.90
N LYS A 76 -8.42 15.98 13.15
CA LYS A 76 -9.76 16.12 13.75
C LYS A 76 -10.06 15.02 14.76
N PHE A 77 -9.55 13.81 14.53
CA PHE A 77 -9.80 12.64 15.38
C PHE A 77 -8.79 12.53 16.53
N THR A 78 -7.56 13.03 16.34
CA THR A 78 -6.42 12.85 17.25
C THR A 78 -6.13 14.06 18.16
N LYS A 79 -6.86 15.17 17.98
CA LYS A 79 -6.76 16.38 18.81
C LYS A 79 -7.32 16.17 20.22
N GLY A 80 -6.91 17.04 21.15
CA GLY A 80 -7.38 17.04 22.54
C GLY A 80 -6.27 16.66 23.53
N ILE A 81 -6.49 17.02 24.79
CA ILE A 81 -5.52 16.87 25.88
C ILE A 81 -5.45 15.41 26.35
N ILE A 82 -6.62 14.78 26.54
CA ILE A 82 -6.72 13.37 26.94
C ILE A 82 -6.90 12.52 25.69
N LYS A 83 -6.02 11.52 25.52
CA LYS A 83 -6.01 10.61 24.37
C LYS A 83 -6.10 9.16 24.82
N ILE A 84 -6.84 8.35 24.06
CA ILE A 84 -6.95 6.90 24.23
C ILE A 84 -6.64 6.26 22.88
N SER A 85 -5.63 5.37 22.84
CA SER A 85 -5.17 4.72 21.60
C SER A 85 -4.88 5.69 20.44
N GLY A 86 -4.38 6.89 20.75
CA GLY A 86 -4.09 7.94 19.76
C GLY A 86 -5.26 8.86 19.40
N TYR A 87 -6.50 8.47 19.70
CA TYR A 87 -7.71 9.27 19.47
C TYR A 87 -7.97 10.23 20.64
N GLY A 88 -8.51 11.41 20.36
CA GLY A 88 -8.99 12.32 21.39
C GLY A 88 -10.19 11.74 22.13
N LEU A 89 -10.27 11.91 23.46
CA LEU A 89 -11.38 11.38 24.27
C LEU A 89 -12.76 11.82 23.75
N ARG A 90 -12.89 13.07 23.31
CA ARG A 90 -14.14 13.62 22.73
C ARG A 90 -14.51 13.04 21.36
N THR A 91 -13.57 12.40 20.67
CA THR A 91 -13.82 11.73 19.40
C THR A 91 -14.43 10.35 19.60
N LEU A 92 -14.21 9.75 20.78
CA LEU A 92 -14.65 8.39 21.10
C LEU A 92 -16.02 8.34 21.82
N LEU A 93 -16.54 9.49 22.25
CA LEU A 93 -17.84 9.67 22.91
C LEU A 93 -18.83 10.33 21.94
#